data_AF-A0A379F896-F1
#
_entry.id   AF-A0A379F896-F1
#
_cell.length_a   1.000
_cell.length_b   1.000
_cell.length_c   1.000
_cell.angle_alpha   90.00
_cell.angle_beta   90.00
_cell.angle_gamma   90.00
#
_symmetry.space_group_name_H-M   'P 1'
#
loop_
_entity.id
_entity.type
_entity.pdbx_description
1 polymer ?
#
loop_
_entity_poly.entity_id
_entity_poly.type
_entity_poly.pdbx_seq_one_letter_code
_entity_poly.pdbx_strand_id
1 'polypeptide(L)' 'MYVCLCHGVSDKKIIATIHKHQVHTINELRKILPVGSCCGKCVRQARQIIESEQSTLSPQISEVA' A
#
# COMPACT_ATOMS: atom_id res chain seq x y z
N MET A 1 10.46 -5.37 -6.06
CA MET A 1 11.34 -4.51 -5.22
C MET A 1 10.93 -4.58 -3.75
N TYR A 2 11.88 -4.53 -2.81
CA TYR A 2 11.55 -4.36 -1.39
C TYR A 2 11.13 -2.93 -1.09
N VAL A 3 9.93 -2.78 -0.51
CA VAL A 3 9.35 -1.50 -0.12
C VAL A 3 9.62 -1.23 1.35
N CYS A 4 9.52 -2.25 2.23
CA CYS A 4 9.95 -2.14 3.62
C CYS A 4 11.14 -3.06 3.89
N LEU A 5 12.29 -2.47 4.20
CA LEU A 5 13.49 -3.22 4.58
C LEU A 5 13.42 -3.75 6.02
N CYS A 6 12.75 -3.03 6.94
CA CYS A 6 12.65 -3.45 8.34
C CYS A 6 11.91 -4.78 8.52
N HIS A 7 10.88 -5.02 7.71
CA HIS A 7 10.05 -6.21 7.80
C HIS A 7 10.08 -7.08 6.54
N GLY A 8 11.01 -6.80 5.61
CA GLY A 8 11.16 -7.57 4.37
C GLY A 8 9.89 -7.60 3.51
N VAL A 9 9.16 -6.49 3.43
CA VAL A 9 7.95 -6.40 2.60
C VAL A 9 8.32 -6.01 1.18
N SER A 10 7.92 -6.85 0.21
CA SER A 10 8.03 -6.54 -1.21
C SER A 10 6.79 -5.85 -1.76
N ASP A 11 6.98 -5.10 -2.83
CA ASP A 11 5.94 -4.56 -3.72
C ASP A 11 4.90 -5.61 -4.10
N LYS A 12 5.34 -6.80 -4.53
CA LYS A 12 4.44 -7.90 -4.92
C LYS A 12 3.55 -8.35 -3.76
N LYS A 13 4.09 -8.35 -2.54
CA LYS A 13 3.33 -8.68 -1.33
C LYS A 13 2.25 -7.64 -1.07
N ILE A 14 2.59 -6.36 -1.20
CA ILE A 14 1.65 -5.24 -1.04
C ILE A 14 0.53 -5.34 -2.08
N ILE A 15 0.88 -5.50 -3.36
CA ILE A 15 -0.08 -5.63 -4.47
C ILE A 15 -1.00 -6.83 -4.23
N ALA A 16 -0.44 -8.02 -3.94
CA ALA A 16 -1.25 -9.21 -3.66
C ALA A 16 -2.21 -9.00 -2.48
N THR A 17 -1.79 -8.28 -1.44
CA THR A 17 -2.66 -7.92 -0.30
C THR A 17 -3.76 -6.94 -0.72
N ILE A 18 -3.45 -5.94 -1.55
CA ILE A 18 -4.44 -5.00 -2.10
C ILE A 18 -5.53 -5.75 -2.86
N HIS A 19 -5.16 -6.63 -3.80
CA HIS A 19 -6.11 -7.41 -4.60
C HIS A 19 -6.93 -8.38 -3.75
N LYS A 20 -6.30 -9.05 -2.77
CA LYS A 20 -6.98 -10.04 -1.92
C LYS A 20 -7.96 -9.43 -0.92
N HIS A 21 -7.61 -8.29 -0.34
CA HIS A 21 -8.36 -7.67 0.75
C HIS A 21 -9.08 -6.37 0.35
N GLN A 22 -8.99 -5.97 -0.92
CA GLN A 22 -9.54 -4.71 -1.44
C GLN A 22 -9.11 -3.52 -0.57
N VAL A 23 -7.80 -3.41 -0.34
CA VAL A 23 -7.23 -2.37 0.51
C VAL A 23 -7.18 -1.06 -0.25
N HIS A 24 -7.78 -0.01 0.30
CA HIS A 24 -7.79 1.31 -0.32
C HIS A 24 -6.94 2.34 0.41
N THR A 25 -6.56 2.06 1.66
CA THR A 25 -5.81 3.01 2.47
C THR A 25 -4.58 2.38 3.13
N ILE A 26 -3.60 3.23 3.47
CA ILE A 26 -2.41 2.77 4.19
C ILE A 26 -2.73 2.23 5.59
N ASN A 27 -3.81 2.72 6.20
CA ASN A 27 -4.23 2.28 7.53
C ASN A 27 -4.76 0.85 7.50
N GLU A 28 -5.49 0.48 6.45
CA GLU A 28 -5.91 -0.90 6.21
C GLU A 28 -4.71 -1.79 5.87
N LEU A 29 -3.79 -1.31 5.03
CA LEU A 29 -2.58 -2.06 4.71
C LEU A 29 -1.75 -2.39 5.96
N ARG A 30 -1.65 -1.44 6.91
CA ARG A 30 -0.95 -1.61 8.19
C ARG A 30 -1.57 -2.66 9.11
N LYS A 31 -2.87 -2.91 9.01
CA LYS A 31 -3.54 -3.96 9.79
C LYS A 31 -3.17 -5.36 9.30
N ILE A 32 -2.78 -5.49 8.03
CA ILE A 32 -2.49 -6.78 7.39
C ILE A 32 -0.98 -7.01 7.25
N LEU A 33 -0.24 -5.95 6.96
CA LEU A 33 1.21 -5.97 6.73
C LEU A 33 1.90 -4.99 7.69
N PRO A 34 3.07 -5.33 8.25
CA PRO A 34 3.82 -4.45 9.16
C PRO A 34 4.53 -3.30 8.42
N VAL A 35 3.85 -2.59 7.51
CA VAL A 35 4.42 -1.47 6.77
C VAL A 35 4.42 -0.20 7.62
N GLY A 36 5.61 0.31 7.93
CA GLY A 36 5.75 1.56 8.68
C GLY A 36 5.59 1.43 10.19
N SER A 37 5.61 0.22 10.74
CA SER A 37 5.62 -0.04 12.20
C SER A 37 7.01 0.09 12.85
N CYS A 38 8.09 0.22 12.06
CA CYS A 38 9.46 0.40 12.57
C CYS A 38 9.97 1.83 12.27
N CYS A 39 10.66 2.05 11.15
CA CYS A 39 11.24 3.37 10.83
C CYS A 39 10.33 4.30 10.00
N GLY A 40 9.18 3.83 9.52
CA GLY A 40 8.22 4.63 8.75
C GLY A 40 8.62 5.00 7.31
N LYS A 41 9.87 4.79 6.87
CA LYS A 41 10.36 5.24 5.55
C LYS A 41 9.60 4.64 4.36
N CYS A 42 9.10 3.41 4.51
CA CYS A 42 8.36 2.71 3.47
C CYS A 42 6.93 3.24 3.24
N VAL A 43 6.41 4.09 4.13
CA VAL A 43 4.99 4.50 4.13
C VAL A 43 4.63 5.31 2.89
N ARG A 44 5.50 6.24 2.48
CA ARG A 44 5.29 7.07 1.29
C ARG A 44 5.21 6.22 0.04
N GLN A 45 6.17 5.31 -0.12
CA GLN A 45 6.23 4.41 -1.26
C GLN A 45 5.10 3.38 -1.29
N ALA A 46 4.73 2.81 -0.14
CA ALA A 46 3.57 1.91 -0.04
C ALA A 46 2.26 2.62 -0.41
N ARG A 47 2.11 3.91 -0.05
CA ARG A 47 0.95 4.72 -0.45
C ARG A 47 0.89 4.95 -1.96
N GLN A 48 2.02 5.28 -2.58
CA GLN A 48 2.11 5.43 -4.04
C GLN A 48 1.73 4.15 -4.78
N ILE A 49 2.10 2.98 -4.24
CA ILE A 49 1.70 1.69 -4.82
C ILE A 49 0.18 1.52 -4.73
N ILE A 50 -0.45 1.83 -3.59
CA ILE A 50 -1.91 1.78 -3.46
C ILE A 50 -2.59 2.73 -4.46
N GLU A 51 -2.14 3.98 -4.53
CA GLU A 51 -2.68 4.99 -5.46
C GLU A 51 -2.49 4.57 -6.93
N SER A 52 -1.35 3.97 -7.27
CA SER A 52 -1.07 3.45 -8.61
C SER A 52 -1.99 2.28 -8.97
N GLU A 53 -2.16 1.31 -8.07
CA GLU A 53 -3.06 0.17 -8.30
C GLU A 53 -4.51 0.64 -8.44
N GLN A 54 -4.96 1.60 -7.63
CA GLN A 54 -6.30 2.21 -7.74
C GLN A 54 -6.51 2.93 -9.06
N SER A 55 -5.51 3.71 -9.50
CA SER A 55 -5.54 4.44 -10.77
C SER A 55 -5.62 3.50 -11.97
N THR A 56 -5.08 2.29 -11.84
CA THR A 56 -5.11 1.26 -12.90
C THR A 56 -6.46 0.54 -12.96
N LEU A 57 -7.24 0.56 -11.87
CA LEU A 57 -8.53 -0.13 -11.79
C LEU A 57 -9.73 0.72 -12.27
N SER A 58 -9.69 2.06 -12.24
CA SER A 58 -10.70 2.97 -12.85
C SER A 58 -10.27 4.45 -12.74
N PRO A 59 -10.35 5.29 -13.79
CA PRO A 59 -10.11 6.75 -13.67
C PRO A 59 -11.31 7.55 -13.12
N GLN A 60 -12.06 7.07 -12.13
CA GLN A 60 -13.21 7.82 -11.59
C GLN A 60 -13.42 7.66 -10.06
N ILE A 61 -13.42 8.82 -9.40
CA ILE A 61 -14.04 9.18 -8.09
C ILE A 61 -13.19 8.98 -6.83
N SER A 62 -12.50 10.04 -6.41
CA SER A 62 -12.91 10.82 -5.22
C SER A 62 -11.96 12.00 -4.95
N GLU A 63 -12.34 13.18 -5.45
CA GLU A 63 -12.27 14.39 -4.62
C GLU A 63 -13.00 14.09 -3.30
N VAL A 64 -12.34 14.22 -2.14
CA VAL A 64 -12.98 14.82 -0.95
C VAL A 64 -11.88 15.41 -0.04
N ALA A 65 -12.05 16.70 0.25
CA ALA A 65 -11.40 17.59 1.22
C ALA A 65 -10.12 18.33 0.78
#